data_AF-A0A7R8YQR1-F1
#
_entry.id   AF-A0A7R8YQR1-F1
#
_cell.length_a   1.000
_cell.length_b   1.000
_cell.length_c   1.000
_cell.angle_alpha   90.00
_cell.angle_beta   90.00
_cell.angle_gamma   90.00
#
_symmetry.space_group_name_H-M   'P 1'
#
loop_
_entity.id
_entity.type
_entity.pdbx_description
1 polymer ?
#
loop_
_entity_poly.entity_id
_entity_poly.type
_entity_poly.pdbx_seq_one_letter_code
_entity_poly.pdbx_strand_id
1 'polypeptide(L)'
;MNENRKRLLDEAWSKFETIDNEIRSLQNVPISHDEDEEYIQELIERFWKLDEVDYAQSALTVAEKRCEAHFAQHNTRRSEGRFVVRLPFVDNPSTLEESTQMTLNRFFALEKRIAKNTVIKAQYVEFMNEYESLGHMTRIDPKNVLPAHYFILHHYVLKPDTSTT
;
A
#
# COMPACT_ATOMS: atom_id res chain seq x y z
N MET A 1 16.73 -26.38 15.77
CA MET A 1 16.99 -25.02 15.24
C MET A 1 18.43 -25.01 14.77
N ASN A 2 18.69 -24.81 13.47
CA ASN A 2 20.03 -24.97 12.88
C ASN A 2 20.99 -23.88 13.40
N GLU A 3 22.22 -24.26 13.77
CA GLU A 3 23.35 -23.41 14.17
C GLU A 3 23.45 -22.14 13.31
N ASN A 4 23.24 -22.29 12.00
CA ASN A 4 23.35 -21.21 11.03
C ASN A 4 22.26 -20.13 11.20
N ARG A 5 21.05 -20.54 11.63
CA ARG A 5 19.94 -19.60 11.91
C ARG A 5 20.19 -18.82 13.19
N LYS A 6 20.82 -19.43 14.20
CA LYS A 6 21.17 -18.76 15.45
C LYS A 6 22.23 -17.68 15.20
N ARG A 7 23.26 -18.00 14.42
CA ARG A 7 24.31 -17.04 14.05
C ARG A 7 23.78 -15.82 13.31
N LEU A 8 22.89 -16.01 12.33
CA LEU A 8 22.27 -14.91 11.59
C LEU A 8 21.40 -14.02 12.47
N LEU A 9 20.71 -14.59 13.45
CA LEU A 9 19.91 -13.83 14.42
C LEU A 9 20.80 -13.04 15.38
N ASP A 10 21.92 -13.61 15.84
CA ASP A 10 22.87 -12.92 16.71
C ASP A 10 23.57 -11.76 15.96
N GLU A 11 23.95 -11.96 14.69
CA GLU A 11 24.50 -10.90 13.82
C GLU A 11 23.47 -9.79 13.56
N ALA A 12 22.21 -10.15 13.28
CA ALA A 12 21.14 -9.18 13.07
C ALA A 12 20.81 -8.40 14.36
N TRP A 13 20.79 -9.07 15.51
CA TRP A 13 20.52 -8.45 16.80
C TRP A 13 21.64 -7.48 17.21
N SER A 14 22.90 -7.84 16.97
CA SER A 14 24.04 -6.96 17.22
C SER A 14 24.02 -5.70 16.34
N LYS A 15 23.63 -5.83 15.07
CA LYS A 15 23.42 -4.67 14.18
C LYS A 15 22.27 -3.78 14.66
N PHE A 16 21.16 -4.39 15.08
CA PHE A 16 20.02 -3.67 15.63
C PHE A 16 20.40 -2.89 16.90
N GLU A 17 21.11 -3.53 17.84
CA GLU A 17 21.55 -2.90 19.09
C GLU A 17 22.55 -1.75 18.85
N THR A 18 23.38 -1.86 17.80
CA THR A 18 24.28 -0.78 17.38
C THR A 18 23.48 0.44 16.89
N ILE A 19 22.48 0.22 16.03
CA ILE A 19 21.62 1.28 15.49
C ILE A 19 20.78 1.92 16.61
N ASP A 20 20.22 1.12 17.53
CA ASP A 20 19.38 1.63 18.63
C ASP A 20 20.21 2.51 19.60
N ASN A 21 21.47 2.14 19.83
CA ASN A 21 22.40 2.95 20.62
C ASN A 21 22.78 4.27 19.91
N GLU A 22 22.97 4.26 18.59
CA GLU A 22 23.17 5.49 17.81
C GLU A 22 21.94 6.41 17.87
N ILE A 23 20.73 5.87 17.72
CA ILE A 23 19.48 6.65 17.80
C ILE A 23 19.32 7.28 19.20
N ARG A 24 19.59 6.52 20.27
CA ARG A 24 19.53 7.06 21.64
C ARG A 24 20.56 8.15 21.89
N SER A 25 21.74 8.05 21.26
CA SER A 25 22.76 9.11 21.33
C SER A 25 22.30 10.40 20.64
N LEU A 26 21.46 10.30 19.60
CA LEU A 26 20.89 11.43 18.86
C LEU A 26 19.72 12.11 19.60
N GLN A 27 19.00 11.38 20.44
CA GLN A 27 17.87 11.92 21.21
C GLN A 27 18.29 12.78 22.41
N ASN A 28 19.59 12.80 22.76
CA ASN A 28 20.13 13.53 23.92
C ASN A 28 21.03 14.71 23.53
N VAL A 29 20.94 15.22 22.30
CA VAL A 29 21.71 16.41 21.91
C VAL A 29 21.07 17.66 22.55
N PRO A 30 21.82 18.48 23.30
CA PRO A 30 21.29 19.71 23.86
C PRO A 30 20.90 20.65 22.72
N ILE A 31 19.62 20.99 22.61
CA ILE A 31 19.14 22.00 21.68
C ILE A 31 19.48 23.36 22.31
N SER A 32 20.73 23.81 22.19
CA SER A 32 21.07 25.20 22.46
C SER A 32 20.51 26.07 21.33
N HIS A 33 19.71 27.05 21.73
CA HIS A 33 18.90 27.91 20.88
C HIS A 33 19.74 29.07 20.32
N ASP A 34 20.79 28.74 19.55
CA ASP A 34 21.48 29.67 18.66
C ASP A 34 21.76 28.88 17.37
N GLU A 35 21.10 29.28 16.29
CA GLU A 35 21.02 28.57 15.01
C GLU A 35 22.34 28.66 14.24
N ASP A 36 23.28 27.76 14.53
CA ASP A 36 24.40 27.49 13.63
C ASP A 36 23.85 26.72 12.41
N GLU A 37 23.71 27.42 11.28
CA GLU A 37 23.26 26.86 10.00
C GLU A 37 24.09 25.63 9.60
N GLU A 38 25.37 25.61 9.98
CA GLU A 38 26.31 24.50 9.83
C GLU A 38 25.89 23.25 10.64
N TYR A 39 25.42 23.42 11.88
CA TYR A 39 24.93 22.31 12.70
C TYR A 39 23.64 21.69 12.15
N ILE A 40 22.72 22.52 11.65
CA ILE A 40 21.50 22.03 10.99
C ILE A 40 21.84 21.30 9.70
N GLN A 41 22.80 21.81 8.92
CA GLN A 41 23.30 21.12 7.73
C GLN A 41 23.93 19.77 8.10
N GLU A 42 24.77 19.70 9.12
CA GLU A 42 25.35 18.44 9.60
C GLU A 42 24.29 17.45 10.07
N LEU A 43 23.26 17.92 10.79
CA LEU A 43 22.17 17.08 11.26
C LEU A 43 21.32 16.54 10.11
N ILE A 44 21.03 17.37 9.11
CA ILE A 44 20.31 16.99 7.89
C ILE A 44 21.15 15.99 7.08
N GLU A 45 22.43 16.24 6.88
CA GLU A 45 23.33 15.31 6.18
C GLU A 45 23.41 13.97 6.90
N ARG A 46 23.52 13.97 8.24
CA ARG A 46 23.56 12.75 9.03
C ARG A 46 22.23 12.00 9.01
N PHE A 47 21.12 12.73 9.02
CA PHE A 47 19.78 12.16 8.87
C PHE A 47 19.63 11.47 7.51
N TRP A 48 20.05 12.11 6.42
CA TRP A 48 20.01 11.50 5.09
C TRP A 48 20.93 10.29 4.97
N LYS A 49 22.13 10.32 5.57
CA LYS A 49 23.03 9.14 5.61
C LYS A 49 22.45 7.96 6.39
N LEU A 50 21.56 8.19 7.35
CA LEU A 50 20.87 7.12 8.10
C LEU A 50 19.68 6.54 7.33
N ASP A 51 18.98 7.36 6.54
CA ASP A 51 17.89 6.91 5.67
C ASP A 51 18.41 6.32 4.35
N GLU A 52 19.66 6.63 3.98
CA GLU A 52 20.39 5.97 2.91
C GLU A 52 20.65 4.50 3.28
N VAL A 53 19.79 3.63 2.77
CA VAL A 53 20.04 2.19 2.73
C VAL A 53 21.26 1.97 1.83
N ASP A 54 22.33 1.37 2.36
CA ASP A 54 23.52 1.03 1.59
C ASP A 54 23.22 -0.12 0.60
N TYR A 55 22.54 0.21 -0.50
CA TYR A 55 22.16 -0.72 -1.56
C TYR A 55 23.38 -1.39 -2.20
N ALA A 56 24.59 -0.82 -2.03
CA ALA A 56 25.82 -1.34 -2.59
C ALA A 56 26.33 -2.60 -1.86
N GLN A 57 25.91 -2.85 -0.62
CA GLN A 57 26.51 -3.91 0.20
C GLN A 57 25.69 -5.21 0.31
N SER A 58 24.39 -5.21 -0.03
CA SER A 58 23.58 -6.43 0.01
C SER A 58 23.10 -6.84 -1.38
N ALA A 59 23.41 -8.07 -1.79
CA ALA A 59 22.81 -8.65 -2.98
C ALA A 59 21.29 -8.75 -2.79
N LEU A 60 20.52 -8.03 -3.62
CA LEU A 60 19.06 -8.09 -3.60
C LEU A 60 18.58 -9.55 -3.67
N THR A 61 17.61 -9.88 -2.83
CA THR A 61 16.87 -11.13 -2.87
C THR A 61 16.14 -11.27 -4.20
N VAL A 62 15.74 -12.51 -4.53
CA VAL A 62 14.96 -12.78 -5.75
C VAL A 62 13.64 -12.00 -5.76
N ALA A 63 13.00 -11.84 -4.60
CA ALA A 63 11.76 -11.09 -4.47
C ALA A 63 11.95 -9.59 -4.73
N GLU A 64 13.01 -8.99 -4.17
CA GLU A 64 13.34 -7.58 -4.39
C GLU A 64 13.68 -7.30 -5.86
N LYS A 65 14.51 -8.16 -6.48
CA LYS A 65 14.83 -8.04 -7.92
C LYS A 65 13.57 -8.08 -8.79
N ARG A 66 12.61 -8.96 -8.46
CA ARG A 66 11.33 -9.04 -9.17
C ARG A 66 10.48 -7.79 -8.95
N CYS A 67 10.47 -7.23 -7.74
CA CYS A 67 9.77 -5.99 -7.42
C CYS A 67 10.31 -4.81 -8.23
N GLU A 68 11.64 -4.62 -8.22
CA GLU A 68 12.32 -3.56 -8.99
C GLU A 68 12.05 -3.69 -10.49
N ALA A 69 12.18 -4.91 -11.03
CA ALA A 69 11.88 -5.16 -12.45
C ALA A 69 10.41 -4.84 -12.79
N HIS A 70 9.47 -5.25 -11.93
CA HIS A 70 8.04 -4.97 -12.11
C HIS A 70 7.76 -3.46 -12.05
N PHE A 71 8.37 -2.75 -11.10
CA PHE A 71 8.26 -1.30 -10.95
C PHE A 71 8.75 -0.61 -12.24
N ALA A 72 9.98 -0.90 -12.66
CA ALA A 72 10.58 -0.29 -13.84
C ALA A 72 9.81 -0.58 -15.14
N GLN A 73 9.24 -1.80 -15.26
CA GLN A 73 8.51 -2.21 -16.47
C GLN A 73 7.10 -1.60 -16.57
N HIS A 74 6.43 -1.39 -15.44
CA HIS A 74 4.99 -1.11 -15.45
C HIS A 74 4.59 0.26 -14.90
N ASN A 75 5.53 1.01 -14.32
CA ASN A 75 5.26 2.35 -13.85
C ASN A 75 5.52 3.37 -14.94
N THR A 76 4.47 4.10 -15.29
CA THR A 76 4.53 5.15 -16.30
C THR A 76 3.88 6.41 -15.77
N ARG A 77 4.27 7.57 -16.31
CA ARG A 77 3.67 8.86 -15.98
C ARG A 77 2.87 9.33 -17.20
N ARG A 78 1.57 9.58 -17.00
CA ARG A 78 0.72 10.20 -18.04
C ARG A 78 1.14 11.65 -18.27
N SER A 79 0.76 12.20 -19.43
CA SER A 79 0.99 13.61 -19.79
C SER A 79 0.43 14.60 -18.77
N GLU A 80 -0.67 14.24 -18.09
CA GLU A 80 -1.29 15.01 -17.01
C GLU A 80 -0.54 14.93 -15.66
N GLY A 81 0.60 14.26 -15.62
CA GLY A 81 1.43 14.13 -14.42
C GLY A 81 1.05 12.98 -13.47
N ARG A 82 -0.07 12.28 -13.70
CA ARG A 82 -0.52 11.12 -12.92
C ARG A 82 0.31 9.86 -13.21
N PHE A 83 0.68 9.13 -12.17
CA PHE A 83 1.32 7.84 -12.30
C PHE A 83 0.30 6.74 -12.60
N VAL A 84 0.65 5.86 -13.52
CA VAL A 84 -0.06 4.61 -13.81
C VAL A 84 0.85 3.50 -13.32
N VAL A 85 0.36 2.77 -12.33
CA VAL A 85 1.06 1.68 -11.67
C VAL A 85 0.26 0.41 -11.91
N ARG A 86 0.95 -0.68 -12.26
CA ARG A 86 0.34 -2.00 -12.26
C ARG A 86 0.37 -2.57 -10.85
N LEU A 87 -0.70 -3.26 -10.43
CA LEU A 87 -0.70 -3.95 -9.15
C LEU A 87 0.33 -5.09 -9.17
N PRO A 88 1.30 -5.12 -8.23
CA PRO A 88 2.23 -6.22 -8.11
C PRO A 88 1.52 -7.44 -7.50
N PHE A 89 1.80 -8.61 -8.03
CA PHE A 89 1.37 -9.88 -7.45
C PHE A 89 2.60 -10.69 -7.04
N VAL A 90 2.54 -11.32 -5.86
CA VAL A 90 3.60 -12.19 -5.35
C VAL A 90 3.68 -13.46 -6.20
N ASP A 91 2.52 -14.06 -6.47
CA ASP A 91 2.33 -15.23 -7.32
C ASP A 91 1.60 -14.88 -8.61
N ASN A 92 1.45 -15.85 -9.50
CA ASN A 92 0.69 -15.65 -10.74
C ASN A 92 -0.78 -15.33 -10.42
N PRO A 93 -1.36 -14.21 -10.91
CA PRO A 93 -2.76 -13.86 -10.66
C PRO A 93 -3.78 -14.97 -11.00
N SER A 94 -3.43 -15.89 -11.90
CA SER A 94 -4.25 -17.07 -12.22
C SER A 94 -4.41 -18.05 -11.05
N THR A 95 -3.66 -17.90 -9.96
CA THR A 95 -3.85 -18.69 -8.73
C THR A 95 -4.94 -18.13 -7.83
N LEU A 96 -5.47 -16.93 -8.11
CA LEU A 96 -6.62 -16.40 -7.38
C LEU A 96 -7.81 -17.35 -7.57
N GLU A 97 -8.35 -17.84 -6.45
CA GLU A 97 -9.49 -18.75 -6.46
C GLU A 97 -10.77 -18.09 -7.00
N GLU A 98 -11.72 -18.93 -7.41
CA GLU A 98 -13.02 -18.49 -7.91
C GLU A 98 -13.79 -17.69 -6.84
N SER A 99 -14.02 -16.40 -7.11
CA SER A 99 -14.72 -15.49 -6.19
C SER A 99 -16.19 -15.29 -6.51
N THR A 100 -16.66 -15.74 -7.69
CA THR A 100 -17.98 -15.43 -8.24
C THR A 100 -19.11 -15.76 -7.27
N GLN A 101 -19.19 -17.02 -6.80
CA GLN A 101 -20.29 -17.45 -5.94
C GLN A 101 -20.30 -16.72 -4.60
N MET A 102 -19.13 -16.52 -3.98
CA MET A 102 -19.01 -15.78 -2.73
C MET A 102 -19.44 -14.32 -2.91
N THR A 103 -18.99 -13.66 -3.98
CA THR A 103 -19.30 -12.26 -4.26
C THR A 103 -20.77 -12.06 -4.59
N LEU A 104 -21.41 -12.97 -5.34
CA LEU A 104 -22.85 -12.96 -5.59
C LEU A 104 -23.66 -13.12 -4.30
N ASN A 105 -23.28 -14.06 -3.43
CA ASN A 105 -23.96 -14.24 -2.14
C ASN A 105 -23.90 -12.97 -1.28
N ARG A 106 -22.72 -12.33 -1.23
CA ARG A 106 -22.52 -11.05 -0.52
C ARG A 106 -23.31 -9.91 -1.19
N PHE A 107 -23.38 -9.88 -2.51
CA PHE A 107 -24.13 -8.88 -3.26
C PHE A 107 -25.63 -8.96 -2.95
N PHE A 108 -26.23 -10.15 -2.99
CA PHE A 108 -27.66 -10.31 -2.66
C PHE A 108 -27.94 -10.00 -1.19
N ALA A 109 -27.02 -10.31 -0.27
CA ALA A 109 -27.15 -9.92 1.13
C ALA A 109 -27.11 -8.39 1.30
N LEU A 110 -26.22 -7.72 0.58
CA LEU A 110 -26.14 -6.25 0.54
C LEU A 110 -27.44 -5.65 0.01
N GLU A 111 -27.93 -6.13 -1.12
CA GLU A 111 -29.15 -5.68 -1.76
C GLU A 111 -30.36 -5.80 -0.82
N LYS A 112 -30.54 -6.97 -0.19
CA LYS A 112 -31.60 -7.19 0.82
C LYS A 112 -31.47 -6.24 2.01
N ARG A 113 -30.26 -5.92 2.44
CA ARG A 113 -30.01 -5.01 3.57
C ARG A 113 -30.38 -3.57 3.22
N ILE A 114 -29.90 -3.06 2.08
CA ILE A 114 -30.18 -1.68 1.66
C ILE A 114 -31.64 -1.51 1.23
N ALA A 115 -32.30 -2.55 0.72
CA ALA A 115 -33.72 -2.50 0.37
C ALA A 115 -34.64 -2.17 1.56
N LYS A 116 -34.21 -2.45 2.79
CA LYS A 116 -34.95 -2.11 4.02
C LYS A 116 -34.87 -0.62 4.38
N ASN A 117 -33.91 0.12 3.84
CA ASN A 117 -33.73 1.55 4.10
C ASN A 117 -33.66 2.30 2.75
N THR A 118 -34.78 2.91 2.37
CA THR A 118 -34.94 3.60 1.09
C THR A 118 -33.97 4.77 0.90
N VAL A 119 -33.59 5.45 1.99
CA VAL A 119 -32.62 6.56 1.96
C VAL A 119 -31.23 6.04 1.59
N ILE A 120 -30.74 5.01 2.29
CA ILE A 120 -29.42 4.40 2.00
C ILE A 120 -29.40 3.82 0.59
N LYS A 121 -30.49 3.18 0.16
CA LYS A 121 -30.60 2.64 -1.20
C LYS A 121 -30.45 3.75 -2.25
N ALA A 122 -31.15 4.88 -2.07
CA ALA A 122 -31.07 6.00 -3.00
C ALA A 122 -29.65 6.56 -3.07
N GLN A 123 -29.01 6.82 -1.93
CA GLN A 123 -27.63 7.31 -1.86
C GLN A 123 -26.63 6.34 -2.51
N TYR A 124 -26.78 5.04 -2.27
CA TYR A 124 -25.92 4.03 -2.88
C TYR A 124 -26.03 4.01 -4.40
N VAL A 125 -27.27 4.06 -4.93
CA VAL A 125 -27.53 4.06 -6.38
C VAL A 125 -26.99 5.34 -7.02
N GLU A 126 -27.19 6.48 -6.39
CA GLU A 126 -26.67 7.77 -6.82
C GLU A 126 -25.14 7.74 -6.91
N PHE A 127 -24.46 7.27 -5.85
CA PHE A 127 -23.00 7.09 -5.83
C PHE A 127 -22.52 6.18 -6.97
N MET A 128 -23.16 5.03 -7.19
CA MET A 128 -22.74 4.11 -8.26
C MET A 128 -22.90 4.77 -9.63
N ASN A 129 -23.98 5.52 -9.88
CA ASN A 129 -24.16 6.23 -11.14
C ASN A 129 -23.11 7.33 -11.35
N GLU A 130 -22.77 8.09 -10.31
CA GLU A 130 -21.69 9.09 -10.35
C GLU A 130 -20.33 8.43 -10.59
N TYR A 131 -20.04 7.32 -9.90
CA TYR A 131 -18.80 6.58 -10.07
C TYR A 131 -18.63 6.04 -11.51
N GLU A 132 -19.72 5.63 -12.15
CA GLU A 132 -19.76 5.29 -13.59
C GLU A 132 -19.52 6.53 -14.47
N SER A 133 -20.21 7.64 -14.21
CA SER A 133 -20.13 8.85 -15.04
C SER A 133 -18.78 9.54 -14.99
N LEU A 134 -18.07 9.46 -13.85
CA LEU A 134 -16.70 9.93 -13.67
C LEU A 134 -15.67 9.01 -14.35
N GLY A 135 -16.10 7.88 -14.92
CA GLY A 135 -15.23 6.90 -15.58
C GLY A 135 -14.38 6.10 -14.59
N HIS A 136 -14.78 6.02 -13.32
CA HIS A 136 -14.10 5.22 -12.31
C HIS A 136 -14.49 3.74 -12.38
N MET A 137 -15.60 3.41 -13.02
CA MET A 137 -15.96 2.04 -13.40
C MET A 137 -16.60 2.00 -14.79
N THR A 138 -16.63 0.81 -15.38
CA THR A 138 -17.27 0.55 -16.67
C THR A 138 -18.04 -0.77 -16.61
N ARG A 139 -19.11 -0.88 -17.41
CA ARG A 139 -19.85 -2.13 -17.54
C ARG A 139 -19.04 -3.13 -18.34
N ILE A 140 -18.92 -4.34 -17.80
CA ILE A 140 -18.32 -5.46 -18.51
C ILE A 140 -19.39 -6.22 -19.31
N ASP A 141 -19.06 -6.64 -20.51
CA ASP A 141 -19.86 -7.64 -21.23
C ASP A 141 -19.55 -9.01 -20.60
N PRO A 142 -20.57 -9.76 -20.10
CA PRO A 142 -20.37 -11.11 -19.56
C PRO A 142 -19.64 -12.06 -20.51
N LYS A 143 -19.67 -11.80 -21.82
CA LYS A 143 -18.97 -12.61 -22.83
C LYS A 143 -17.48 -12.29 -22.96
N ASN A 144 -17.05 -11.13 -22.47
CA ASN A 144 -15.68 -10.62 -22.59
C ASN A 144 -14.91 -10.68 -21.26
N VAL A 145 -15.37 -11.50 -20.32
CA VAL A 145 -14.66 -11.71 -19.05
C VAL A 145 -13.38 -12.50 -19.32
N LEU A 146 -12.24 -11.92 -18.96
CA LEU A 146 -10.94 -12.57 -19.13
C LEU A 146 -10.88 -13.86 -18.29
N PRO A 147 -10.14 -14.90 -18.73
CA PRO A 147 -10.01 -16.13 -17.96
C PRO A 147 -9.49 -15.91 -16.54
N ALA A 148 -8.52 -14.99 -16.36
CA ALA A 148 -8.04 -14.55 -15.05
C ALA A 148 -8.80 -13.31 -14.60
N HIS A 149 -9.81 -13.50 -13.75
CA HIS A 149 -10.60 -12.42 -13.17
C HIS A 149 -10.94 -12.73 -11.72
N TYR A 150 -11.23 -11.67 -10.96
CA TYR A 150 -11.65 -11.77 -9.57
C TYR A 150 -12.72 -10.72 -9.30
N PHE A 151 -13.82 -11.13 -8.69
CA PHE A 151 -14.94 -10.25 -8.37
C PHE A 151 -14.87 -9.79 -6.92
N ILE A 152 -14.85 -8.48 -6.71
CA ILE A 152 -14.93 -7.85 -5.39
C ILE A 152 -16.25 -7.09 -5.31
N LEU A 153 -16.99 -7.31 -4.22
CA LEU A 153 -18.20 -6.54 -3.96
C LEU A 153 -17.84 -5.11 -3.54
N HIS A 154 -18.49 -4.12 -4.15
CA HIS A 154 -18.44 -2.75 -3.64
C HIS A 154 -19.17 -2.64 -2.29
N HIS A 155 -18.47 -2.14 -1.27
CA HIS A 155 -19.00 -1.96 0.08
C HIS A 155 -19.20 -0.48 0.37
N TYR A 156 -20.44 -0.07 0.65
CA TYR A 156 -20.72 1.30 1.04
C TYR A 156 -20.25 1.57 2.48
N VAL A 157 -19.83 2.82 2.72
CA VAL A 157 -19.48 3.34 4.03
C VAL A 157 -20.41 4.49 4.35
N LEU A 158 -21.09 4.43 5.49
CA LEU A 158 -21.90 5.55 5.98
C LEU A 158 -21.00 6.44 6.82
N LYS A 159 -20.91 7.71 6.46
CA LYS A 159 -20.38 8.73 7.34
C LYS A 159 -21.59 9.39 8.02
N PRO A 160 -21.80 9.20 9.34
CA PRO A 160 -22.76 10.04 10.05
C PRO A 160 -22.25 11.48 9.98
N ASP A 161 -23.17 12.45 9.95
CA ASP A 161 -22.83 13.87 9.87
C ASP A 161 -21.81 14.20 10.98
N THR A 162 -20.62 14.61 10.57
CA THR A 162 -19.57 15.01 11.50
C THR A 162 -20.07 16.28 12.20
N SER A 163 -20.38 16.17 13.50
CA SER A 163 -20.57 17.33 14.37
C SER A 163 -19.28 18.15 14.32
N THR A 164 -19.27 19.16 13.47
CA THR A 164 -18.22 20.16 13.43
C THR A 164 -18.60 21.17 14.49
N THR A 165 -17.92 21.12 15.63
CA THR A 165 -17.96 22.15 16.69
C THR A 165 -16.58 22.73 16.86
#